data_AF-A0A167NUI5-F1
#
_entry.id   AF-A0A167NUI5-F1
#
_cell.length_a   1.000
_cell.length_b   1.000
_cell.length_c   1.000
_cell.angle_alpha   90.00
_cell.angle_beta   90.00
_cell.angle_gamma   90.00
#
_symmetry.space_group_name_H-M   'P 1'
#
loop_
_entity.id
_entity.type
_entity.pdbx_description
1 polymer ?
#
loop_
_entity_poly.entity_id
_entity_poly.type
_entity_poly.pdbx_seq_one_letter_code
_entity_poly.pdbx_strand_id
1 'polypeptide(L)'
;MSHQRYPSHDVVKEPHAISLKVLRLSRPSLVAQYPLAAPLSAAQPPPTVPASVAYDSRAAPASAADTNTDPFLLSPLLNLPPSFGSAYVGETFACTLCVNHDVPGAAAGGGDGEAGGHDAAAAAVTAVRDVRMEAEMKTPSAAAGVVVPLALTPEPAPSSSGGTVGGGVGGGVDLAPGQTLQKIVRFDLKEEGNHVLAVTVSYYEATATSGRTRTFRKLYQFICKASLIVRTKAGPYGRPTDINRRTHNNDNKTNPYRRWVLEAQLENCGEDVIQLERVGLDLEPALAYTDCNGWAERADDGSGSGSGGGGLFASPSARMHGSGSGRPVLHPGEVEQVSFLLEETAPGLPPPDDSGRLVFGVLGIGWRGEMGNRGYLSTGKLGTRSLLR
;
A
#
# COMPACT_ATOMS: atom_id res chain seq x y z
N MET A 1 34.37 -14.74 -51.62
CA MET A 1 33.22 -14.28 -50.81
C MET A 1 33.79 -13.55 -49.59
N SER A 2 33.83 -12.22 -49.68
CA SER A 2 34.42 -11.34 -48.67
C SER A 2 33.47 -11.16 -47.49
N HIS A 3 33.80 -11.73 -46.34
CA HIS A 3 33.09 -11.43 -45.09
C HIS A 3 33.56 -10.08 -44.55
N GLN A 4 32.79 -9.05 -44.86
CA GLN A 4 32.94 -7.71 -44.30
C GLN A 4 32.43 -7.75 -42.86
N ARG A 5 33.35 -7.82 -41.87
CA ARG A 5 33.00 -7.58 -40.46
C ARG A 5 32.73 -6.10 -40.30
N TYR A 6 31.47 -5.74 -40.07
CA TYR A 6 31.14 -4.43 -39.51
C TYR A 6 31.65 -4.39 -38.06
N PRO A 7 32.52 -3.44 -37.67
CA PRO A 7 32.77 -3.18 -36.27
C PRO A 7 31.49 -2.58 -35.67
N SER A 8 30.96 -3.21 -34.63
CA SER A 8 29.93 -2.61 -33.79
C SER A 8 30.53 -1.38 -33.13
N HIS A 9 30.22 -0.21 -33.66
CA HIS A 9 30.42 1.06 -32.95
C HIS A 9 29.47 1.07 -31.75
N ASP A 10 29.89 0.46 -30.64
CA ASP A 10 29.39 0.88 -29.34
C ASP A 10 29.92 2.30 -29.11
N VAL A 11 29.14 3.28 -29.56
CA VAL A 11 29.35 4.69 -29.25
C VAL A 11 29.35 4.78 -27.73
N VAL A 12 30.53 4.98 -27.15
CA VAL A 12 30.69 5.21 -25.71
C VAL A 12 29.72 6.32 -25.33
N LYS A 13 28.63 5.96 -24.63
CA LYS A 13 27.61 6.91 -24.22
C LYS A 13 28.28 7.91 -23.29
N GLU A 14 28.35 9.15 -23.75
CA GLU A 14 28.87 10.26 -22.98
C GLU A 14 28.22 10.28 -21.58
N PRO A 15 28.98 10.48 -20.49
CA PRO A 15 28.42 10.55 -19.14
C PRO A 15 27.36 11.65 -19.02
N HIS A 16 26.32 11.42 -18.22
CA HIS A 16 25.29 12.41 -17.96
C HIS A 16 25.75 13.39 -16.87
N ALA A 17 25.48 14.69 -17.04
CA ALA A 17 25.74 15.74 -16.03
C ALA A 17 24.81 15.63 -14.81
N ILE A 18 23.77 14.79 -14.89
CA ILE A 18 22.84 14.55 -13.81
C ILE A 18 22.81 13.06 -13.44
N SER A 19 22.54 12.77 -12.17
CA SER A 19 22.33 11.42 -11.67
C SER A 19 20.91 11.23 -11.15
N LEU A 20 20.35 10.04 -11.36
CA LEU A 20 19.10 9.61 -10.74
C LEU A 20 19.40 8.63 -9.60
N LYS A 21 18.96 8.98 -8.39
CA LYS A 21 18.89 8.13 -7.21
C LYS A 21 17.43 7.83 -6.89
N VAL A 22 17.15 6.57 -6.57
CA VAL A 22 15.80 6.10 -6.24
C VAL A 22 15.88 5.38 -4.91
N LEU A 23 15.03 5.79 -3.97
CA LEU A 23 14.95 5.18 -2.65
C LEU A 23 13.49 4.85 -2.34
N ARG A 24 13.21 3.59 -1.99
CA ARG A 24 11.91 3.20 -1.45
C ARG A 24 11.71 3.94 -0.12
N LEU A 25 10.55 4.55 0.06
CA LEU A 25 10.20 5.24 1.29
C LEU A 25 9.75 4.19 2.31
N SER A 26 10.56 3.97 3.34
CA SER A 26 10.15 3.22 4.52
C SER A 26 9.40 4.14 5.48
N ARG A 27 8.43 3.58 6.21
CA ARG A 27 7.77 4.30 7.30
C ARG A 27 8.52 4.00 8.61
N PRO A 28 8.84 5.01 9.44
CA PRO A 28 9.42 4.76 10.75
C PRO A 28 8.49 3.90 11.61
N SER A 29 9.06 2.99 12.40
CA SER A 29 8.33 2.14 13.33
C SER A 29 8.79 2.35 14.78
N LEU A 30 7.91 2.09 15.74
CA LEU A 30 8.28 2.08 17.17
C LEU A 30 9.12 0.83 17.44
N VAL A 31 10.16 0.97 18.26
CA VAL A 31 11.02 -0.16 18.63
C VAL A 31 10.51 -0.76 19.93
N ALA A 32 10.29 -2.07 19.96
CA ALA A 32 10.03 -2.76 21.22
C ALA A 32 11.25 -2.64 22.14
N GLN A 33 11.06 -2.11 23.35
CA GLN A 33 12.05 -2.15 24.41
C GLN A 33 11.59 -3.17 25.43
N TYR A 34 12.43 -4.17 25.68
CA TYR A 34 12.27 -5.03 26.84
C TYR A 34 12.92 -4.29 28.00
N PRO A 35 12.14 -3.77 28.98
CA PRO A 35 12.74 -3.19 30.16
C PRO A 35 13.52 -4.29 30.87
N LEU A 36 14.85 -4.21 30.77
CA LEU A 36 15.73 -5.04 31.59
C LEU A 36 15.51 -4.57 33.02
N ALA A 37 15.06 -5.47 33.89
CA ALA A 37 15.08 -5.22 35.32
C ALA A 37 16.50 -4.81 35.71
N ALA A 38 16.66 -3.65 36.34
CA ALA A 38 17.95 -3.24 36.87
C ALA A 38 18.51 -4.39 37.74
N PRO A 39 19.80 -4.76 37.60
CA PRO A 39 20.37 -5.83 38.40
C PRO A 39 20.25 -5.48 39.88
N LEU A 40 19.32 -6.18 40.52
CA LEU A 40 19.01 -6.30 41.95
C LEU A 40 19.97 -5.54 42.88
N SER A 41 19.58 -4.33 43.31
CA SER A 41 19.84 -3.98 44.71
C SER A 41 18.92 -4.90 45.52
N ALA A 42 19.49 -5.84 46.27
CA ALA A 42 18.83 -6.96 46.94
C ALA A 42 17.75 -6.59 47.99
N ALA A 43 17.27 -5.36 48.01
CA ALA A 43 16.38 -4.79 49.01
C ALA A 43 15.00 -4.38 48.48
N GLN A 44 14.71 -4.45 47.18
CA GLN A 44 13.39 -4.10 46.66
C GLN A 44 12.68 -5.31 46.03
N PRO A 45 11.40 -5.57 46.37
CA PRO A 45 10.58 -6.53 45.65
C PRO A 45 10.55 -6.13 44.16
N PRO A 46 10.50 -7.11 43.24
CA PRO A 46 10.43 -6.79 41.81
C PRO A 46 9.26 -5.84 41.58
N PRO A 47 9.43 -4.76 40.80
CA PRO A 47 8.30 -3.91 40.44
C PRO A 47 7.27 -4.81 39.77
N THR A 48 6.07 -4.87 40.32
CA THR A 48 4.94 -5.56 39.70
C THR A 48 4.57 -4.78 38.46
N VAL A 49 5.20 -5.11 37.33
CA VAL A 49 4.77 -4.59 36.04
C VAL A 49 3.40 -5.20 35.80
N PRO A 50 2.31 -4.40 35.68
CA PRO A 50 1.04 -4.94 35.25
C PRO A 50 1.26 -5.56 33.87
N ALA A 51 1.15 -6.88 33.78
CA ALA A 51 1.46 -7.64 32.57
C ALA A 51 0.53 -7.31 31.38
N SER A 52 -0.49 -6.48 31.60
CA SER A 52 -1.39 -5.98 30.57
C SER A 52 -2.17 -4.75 31.04
N VAL A 53 -2.59 -3.92 30.09
CA VAL A 53 -3.61 -2.87 30.27
C VAL A 53 -4.97 -3.47 30.69
N ALA A 54 -5.14 -4.79 30.58
CA ALA A 54 -6.36 -5.51 30.96
C ALA A 54 -6.44 -5.80 32.47
N TYR A 55 -5.39 -5.53 33.26
CA TYR A 55 -5.51 -5.50 34.71
C TYR A 55 -5.99 -4.12 35.14
N ASP A 56 -7.30 -3.97 35.30
CA ASP A 56 -7.91 -2.85 36.02
C ASP A 56 -7.32 -2.81 37.43
N SER A 57 -6.34 -1.94 37.66
CA SER A 57 -5.82 -1.64 38.99
C SER A 57 -6.81 -0.71 39.71
N ARG A 58 -8.01 -1.23 39.99
CA ARG A 58 -9.12 -0.54 40.67
C ARG A 58 -8.80 -0.11 42.12
N ALA A 59 -7.55 -0.26 42.56
CA ALA A 59 -7.03 0.15 43.85
C ALA A 59 -5.96 1.27 43.77
N ALA A 60 -5.57 1.74 42.58
CA ALA A 60 -4.59 2.82 42.45
C ALA A 60 -5.28 4.22 42.53
N PRO A 61 -4.74 5.18 43.31
CA PRO A 61 -5.31 6.52 43.41
C PRO A 61 -5.33 7.22 42.04
N ALA A 62 -6.37 8.02 41.80
CA ALA A 62 -6.73 8.66 40.53
C ALA A 62 -5.68 9.60 39.89
N SER A 63 -4.50 9.74 40.49
CA SER A 63 -3.34 10.42 39.90
C SER A 63 -2.49 9.52 38.99
N ALA A 64 -2.85 8.24 38.83
CA ALA A 64 -2.13 7.24 38.01
C ALA A 64 -2.81 6.95 36.66
N ALA A 65 -3.64 7.86 36.15
CA ALA A 65 -4.30 7.75 34.85
C ALA A 65 -3.37 8.16 33.68
N ASP A 66 -2.05 8.02 33.84
CA ASP A 66 -1.14 8.00 32.70
C ASP A 66 -1.31 6.63 32.05
N THR A 67 -1.97 6.58 30.89
CA THR A 67 -2.17 5.36 30.07
C THR A 67 -0.87 4.73 29.56
N ASN A 68 0.27 5.24 30.03
CA ASN A 68 1.62 4.84 29.67
C ASN A 68 2.39 4.55 30.96
N THR A 69 2.12 3.38 31.57
CA THR A 69 2.87 2.90 32.73
C THR A 69 4.33 2.65 32.33
N ASP A 70 5.25 3.43 32.87
CA ASP A 70 6.69 3.20 32.77
C ASP A 70 7.06 1.96 33.63
N PRO A 71 7.74 0.93 33.07
CA PRO A 71 8.26 0.84 31.71
C PRO A 71 7.28 0.27 30.68
N PHE A 72 7.05 1.04 29.61
CA PHE A 72 6.24 0.63 28.47
C PHE A 72 7.07 -0.19 27.48
N LEU A 73 6.45 -1.23 26.92
CA LEU A 73 7.14 -2.17 26.01
C LEU A 73 7.53 -1.55 24.67
N LEU A 74 7.01 -0.35 24.33
CA LEU A 74 7.42 0.38 23.12
C LEU A 74 8.28 1.58 23.51
N SER A 75 9.43 1.69 22.85
CA SER A 75 10.30 2.85 22.94
C SER A 75 9.59 4.09 22.39
N PRO A 76 9.80 5.28 22.98
CA PRO A 76 9.43 6.54 22.35
C PRO A 76 10.26 6.84 21.08
N LEU A 77 11.30 6.05 20.80
CA LEU A 77 12.13 6.19 19.61
C LEU A 77 11.50 5.49 18.41
N LEU A 78 11.44 6.23 17.30
CA LEU A 78 11.13 5.67 15.99
C LEU A 78 12.42 5.22 15.33
N ASN A 79 12.44 4.00 14.81
CA ASN A 79 13.53 3.50 14.00
C ASN A 79 13.07 3.28 12.57
N LEU A 80 13.98 3.48 11.62
CA LEU A 80 13.74 3.02 10.26
C LEU A 80 13.95 1.50 10.23
N PRO A 81 13.12 0.76 9.49
CA PRO A 81 13.33 -0.67 9.28
C PRO A 81 14.78 -0.92 8.80
N PRO A 82 15.48 -1.93 9.35
CA PRO A 82 16.88 -2.19 9.04
C PRO A 82 17.12 -2.60 7.58
N SER A 83 16.06 -2.95 6.86
CA SER A 83 16.09 -3.25 5.43
C SER A 83 14.83 -2.77 4.74
N PHE A 84 14.89 -2.66 3.41
CA PHE A 84 13.79 -2.18 2.58
C PHE A 84 12.55 -3.07 2.54
N GLY A 85 12.53 -4.18 3.29
CA GLY A 85 11.41 -5.11 3.42
C GLY A 85 10.99 -5.76 2.10
N SER A 86 10.17 -6.80 2.19
CA SER A 86 9.46 -7.30 1.00
C SER A 86 8.40 -6.26 0.54
N ALA A 87 7.96 -6.35 -0.70
CA ALA A 87 6.78 -5.60 -1.16
C ALA A 87 5.60 -6.56 -1.19
N TYR A 88 4.46 -6.18 -0.63
CA TYR A 88 3.31 -7.07 -0.56
C TYR A 88 2.11 -6.56 -1.36
N VAL A 89 1.33 -7.50 -1.90
CA VAL A 89 0.07 -7.18 -2.59
C VAL A 89 -0.91 -6.57 -1.61
N GLY A 90 -1.52 -5.48 -2.05
CA GLY A 90 -2.46 -4.66 -1.30
C GLY A 90 -1.81 -3.49 -0.59
N GLU A 91 -0.47 -3.40 -0.56
CA GLU A 91 0.23 -2.22 -0.07
C GLU A 91 0.42 -1.16 -1.16
N THR A 92 0.59 0.09 -0.73
CA THR A 92 1.06 1.17 -1.60
C THR A 92 2.59 1.19 -1.61
N PHE A 93 3.18 0.81 -2.74
CA PHE A 93 4.58 1.06 -3.02
C PHE A 93 4.85 2.57 -3.12
N ALA A 94 5.85 3.06 -2.39
CA ALA A 94 6.25 4.46 -2.44
C ALA A 94 7.76 4.60 -2.56
N CYS A 95 8.22 5.51 -3.41
CA CYS A 95 9.63 5.83 -3.55
C CYS A 95 9.84 7.32 -3.81
N THR A 96 11.01 7.82 -3.42
CA THR A 96 11.51 9.13 -3.80
C THR A 96 12.46 9.00 -4.99
N LEU A 97 12.27 9.87 -5.97
CA LEU A 97 13.11 10.03 -7.15
C LEU A 97 13.89 11.34 -6.99
N CYS A 98 15.21 11.24 -6.89
CA CYS A 98 16.09 12.38 -6.73
C CYS A 98 16.98 12.49 -7.97
N VAL A 99 16.79 13.56 -8.76
CA VAL A 99 17.71 13.92 -9.84
C VAL A 99 18.66 14.98 -9.34
N ASN A 100 19.94 14.67 -9.30
CA ASN A 100 20.98 15.56 -8.79
C ASN A 100 21.80 16.08 -9.97
N HIS A 101 22.13 17.37 -9.95
CA HIS A 101 23.12 17.92 -10.85
C HIS A 101 24.51 17.75 -10.22
N ASP A 102 25.19 16.68 -10.62
CA ASP A 102 26.51 16.33 -10.10
C ASP A 102 27.58 17.11 -10.89
N VAL A 103 28.29 18.01 -10.21
CA VAL A 103 29.37 18.78 -10.83
C VAL A 103 30.63 17.93 -10.81
N PRO A 104 31.26 17.64 -11.96
CA PRO A 104 32.61 17.10 -11.96
C PRO A 104 33.56 18.20 -11.45
N GLY A 105 33.86 18.18 -10.13
CA GLY A 105 34.81 19.11 -9.50
C GLY A 105 34.46 19.60 -8.09
N ALA A 106 33.27 19.33 -7.55
CA ALA A 106 32.86 19.88 -6.24
C ALA A 106 33.00 18.89 -5.05
N ALA A 107 33.46 17.66 -5.29
CA ALA A 107 33.66 16.65 -4.24
C ALA A 107 35.16 16.42 -3.98
N ALA A 108 35.83 17.42 -3.39
CA ALA A 108 37.01 17.33 -2.51
C ALA A 108 37.69 18.71 -2.48
N GLY A 109 37.38 19.54 -1.49
CA GLY A 109 37.97 20.88 -1.40
C GLY A 109 37.63 21.60 -0.09
N GLY A 110 37.66 20.87 1.03
CA GLY A 110 37.85 21.49 2.34
C GLY A 110 39.32 21.38 2.69
N GLY A 111 40.08 22.47 2.53
CA GLY A 111 41.48 22.56 2.95
C GLY A 111 42.39 23.25 1.95
N ASP A 112 42.53 24.57 2.12
CA ASP A 112 43.59 25.49 1.72
C ASP A 112 44.80 24.93 0.95
N GLY A 113 45.11 25.51 -0.22
CA GLY A 113 46.43 25.34 -0.85
C GLY A 113 46.50 25.60 -2.36
N GLU A 114 46.89 26.83 -2.70
CA GLU A 114 47.71 27.26 -3.85
C GLU A 114 47.36 26.91 -5.31
N ALA A 115 47.37 27.98 -6.10
CA ALA A 115 47.24 27.99 -7.55
C ALA A 115 48.47 27.38 -8.27
N GLY A 116 48.20 26.38 -9.10
CA GLY A 116 49.03 25.92 -10.23
C GLY A 116 48.15 25.00 -11.06
N GLY A 117 47.91 25.18 -12.36
CA GLY A 117 48.88 25.32 -13.43
C GLY A 117 48.56 24.25 -14.49
N HIS A 118 47.89 24.66 -15.57
CA HIS A 118 47.79 24.01 -16.89
C HIS A 118 47.10 22.63 -16.99
N ASP A 119 45.76 22.66 -17.12
CA ASP A 119 44.97 21.91 -18.13
C ASP A 119 43.44 22.16 -17.95
N ALA A 120 43.05 23.40 -17.66
CA ALA A 120 41.65 23.79 -17.43
C ALA A 120 40.89 24.11 -18.74
N ALA A 121 41.05 23.27 -19.77
CA ALA A 121 40.31 23.36 -21.04
C ALA A 121 39.07 22.44 -21.08
N ALA A 122 38.71 21.79 -19.97
CA ALA A 122 37.51 20.99 -19.80
C ALA A 122 36.88 21.37 -18.44
N ALA A 123 35.65 21.85 -18.29
CA ALA A 123 34.50 21.88 -19.17
C ALA A 123 33.81 23.25 -19.07
N ALA A 124 33.34 23.78 -20.20
CA ALA A 124 32.43 24.90 -20.21
C ALA A 124 31.26 24.62 -19.25
N VAL A 125 30.91 25.59 -18.40
CA VAL A 125 29.78 25.50 -17.45
C VAL A 125 28.55 24.99 -18.20
N THR A 126 28.18 23.73 -17.98
CA THR A 126 27.01 23.11 -18.58
C THR A 126 25.81 23.49 -17.74
N ALA A 127 25.04 24.48 -18.21
CA ALA A 127 23.78 24.80 -17.56
C ALA A 127 22.79 23.66 -17.86
N VAL A 128 22.31 22.99 -16.80
CA VAL A 128 21.28 21.96 -16.89
C VAL A 128 19.91 22.64 -16.75
N ARG A 129 19.13 22.58 -17.82
CA ARG A 129 17.82 23.24 -17.93
C ARG A 129 16.73 22.25 -18.28
N ASP A 130 15.48 22.65 -18.07
CA ASP A 130 14.28 21.91 -18.48
C ASP A 130 14.32 20.43 -18.03
N VAL A 131 14.71 20.17 -16.78
CA VAL A 131 14.77 18.82 -16.23
C VAL A 131 13.34 18.32 -16.01
N ARG A 132 13.02 17.20 -16.65
CA ARG A 132 11.73 16.51 -16.57
C ARG A 132 11.95 15.07 -16.17
N MET A 133 11.03 14.57 -15.35
CA MET A 133 10.98 13.18 -14.93
C MET A 133 9.63 12.61 -15.28
N GLU A 134 9.66 11.40 -15.81
CA GLU A 134 8.50 10.56 -16.07
C GLU A 134 8.77 9.21 -15.41
N ALA A 135 7.76 8.68 -14.73
CA ALA A 135 7.84 7.37 -14.10
C ALA A 135 6.68 6.51 -14.58
N GLU A 136 6.96 5.25 -14.83
CA GLU A 136 5.97 4.28 -15.28
C GLU A 136 6.15 2.99 -14.48
N MET A 137 5.05 2.32 -14.17
CA MET A 137 5.07 0.99 -13.55
C MET A 137 4.71 -0.07 -14.59
N LYS A 138 5.56 -1.08 -14.72
CA LYS A 138 5.23 -2.32 -15.43
C LYS A 138 4.80 -3.37 -14.41
N THR A 139 3.55 -3.81 -14.51
CA THR A 139 3.01 -4.90 -13.68
C THR A 139 3.23 -6.27 -14.35
N PRO A 140 3.21 -7.37 -13.59
CA PRO A 140 3.32 -8.73 -14.11
C PRO A 140 2.30 -9.08 -15.19
N SER A 141 1.04 -8.66 -15.03
CA SER A 141 -0.06 -8.97 -15.97
C SER A 141 -0.08 -8.09 -17.22
N ALA A 142 0.67 -6.98 -17.22
CA ALA A 142 0.66 -6.04 -18.32
C ALA A 142 1.15 -6.73 -19.60
N ALA A 143 0.27 -6.78 -20.61
CA ALA A 143 0.62 -7.23 -21.95
C ALA A 143 1.88 -6.47 -22.42
N ALA A 144 2.77 -7.14 -23.16
CA ALA A 144 4.08 -6.59 -23.53
C ALA A 144 3.94 -5.18 -24.13
N GLY A 145 4.35 -4.15 -23.37
CA GLY A 145 4.32 -2.74 -23.78
C GLY A 145 3.30 -1.86 -23.05
N VAL A 146 2.36 -2.42 -22.27
CA VAL A 146 1.46 -1.62 -21.43
C VAL A 146 2.22 -1.19 -20.16
N VAL A 147 2.38 0.11 -19.98
CA VAL A 147 3.05 0.72 -18.83
C VAL A 147 2.08 1.71 -18.20
N VAL A 148 1.96 1.71 -16.87
CA VAL A 148 1.08 2.64 -16.16
C VAL A 148 1.86 3.91 -15.85
N PRO A 149 1.57 5.07 -16.48
CA PRO A 149 2.23 6.31 -16.14
C PRO A 149 1.87 6.72 -14.70
N LEU A 150 2.85 7.20 -13.96
CA LEU A 150 2.73 7.52 -12.54
C LEU A 150 2.70 9.03 -12.34
N ALA A 151 1.73 9.48 -11.55
CA ALA A 151 1.69 10.86 -11.09
C ALA A 151 2.84 11.12 -10.12
N LEU A 152 3.66 12.12 -10.43
CA LEU A 152 4.77 12.54 -9.58
C LEU A 152 4.33 13.70 -8.72
N THR A 153 4.22 13.49 -7.41
CA THR A 153 3.89 14.57 -6.47
C THR A 153 5.17 15.33 -6.12
N PRO A 154 5.18 16.68 -6.23
CA PRO A 154 6.23 17.49 -5.63
C PRO A 154 6.22 17.28 -4.11
N GLU A 155 7.40 17.30 -3.49
CA GLU A 155 7.48 17.40 -2.03
C GLU A 155 7.06 18.81 -1.58
N PRO A 156 6.29 18.97 -0.48
CA PRO A 156 6.16 20.26 0.16
C PRO A 156 7.52 20.63 0.78
N ALA A 157 8.26 21.53 0.13
CA ALA A 157 9.53 22.00 0.65
C ALA A 157 9.36 22.56 2.08
N PRO A 158 10.27 22.23 3.03
CA PRO A 158 10.32 22.95 4.30
C PRO A 158 10.59 24.42 3.99
N SER A 159 9.80 25.31 4.57
CA SER A 159 9.88 26.75 4.39
C SER A 159 11.24 27.30 4.86
N SER A 160 12.21 27.38 3.94
CA SER A 160 13.38 28.24 4.08
C SER A 160 13.58 29.04 2.80
N SER A 161 13.23 30.33 2.92
CA SER A 161 13.75 31.49 2.17
C SER A 161 14.08 31.32 0.67
N GLY A 162 13.18 31.87 -0.17
CA GLY A 162 13.60 32.77 -1.24
C GLY A 162 14.18 32.15 -2.50
N GLY A 163 13.38 31.36 -3.22
CA GLY A 163 13.59 31.07 -4.63
C GLY A 163 12.24 30.88 -5.30
N THR A 164 11.88 31.77 -6.22
CA THR A 164 10.62 31.71 -6.99
C THR A 164 10.56 30.42 -7.81
N VAL A 165 9.86 29.41 -7.30
CA VAL A 165 9.49 28.22 -8.08
C VAL A 165 8.16 28.51 -8.75
N GLY A 166 8.23 29.00 -10.00
CA GLY A 166 7.10 29.08 -10.90
C GLY A 166 6.65 27.67 -11.29
N GLY A 167 5.77 27.07 -10.48
CA GLY A 167 5.11 25.80 -10.77
C GLY A 167 4.05 25.95 -11.86
N GLY A 168 4.48 26.12 -13.11
CA GLY A 168 3.62 25.98 -14.29
C GLY A 168 3.48 24.51 -14.66
N VAL A 169 2.24 24.03 -14.74
CA VAL A 169 1.88 22.71 -15.26
C VAL A 169 2.42 22.57 -16.69
N GLY A 170 3.55 21.87 -16.84
CA GLY A 170 4.13 21.50 -18.14
C GLY A 170 5.56 22.00 -18.43
N GLY A 171 6.17 22.85 -17.59
CA GLY A 171 7.56 23.28 -17.77
C GLY A 171 8.55 22.42 -16.96
N GLY A 172 9.67 22.00 -17.55
CA GLY A 172 10.76 21.39 -16.78
C GLY A 172 11.44 22.40 -15.85
N VAL A 173 12.28 21.89 -14.94
CA VAL A 173 12.92 22.68 -13.89
C VAL A 173 14.40 22.86 -14.21
N ASP A 174 14.92 24.09 -14.10
CA ASP A 174 16.34 24.35 -14.23
C ASP A 174 17.06 23.98 -12.92
N LEU A 175 18.18 23.25 -13.01
CA LEU A 175 18.94 22.80 -11.84
C LEU A 175 20.32 23.46 -11.81
N ALA A 176 20.56 24.25 -10.77
CA ALA A 176 21.89 24.75 -10.50
C ALA A 176 22.85 23.59 -10.12
N PRO A 177 24.17 23.74 -10.36
CA PRO A 177 25.20 22.83 -9.86
C PRO A 177 24.98 22.46 -8.38
N GLY A 178 24.90 21.17 -8.06
CA GLY A 178 24.68 20.66 -6.70
C GLY A 178 23.22 20.67 -6.21
N GLN A 179 22.27 21.18 -6.99
CA GLN A 179 20.84 21.09 -6.65
C GLN A 179 20.22 19.74 -7.04
N THR A 180 19.14 19.42 -6.34
CA THR A 180 18.36 18.19 -6.52
C THR A 180 16.91 18.52 -6.82
N LEU A 181 16.36 17.91 -7.87
CA LEU A 181 14.92 17.81 -8.06
C LEU A 181 14.42 16.53 -7.39
N GLN A 182 13.52 16.64 -6.42
CA GLN A 182 12.92 15.51 -5.73
C GLN A 182 11.43 15.37 -6.07
N LYS A 183 11.00 14.14 -6.36
CA LYS A 183 9.60 13.79 -6.58
C LYS A 183 9.24 12.48 -5.92
N ILE A 184 8.01 12.33 -5.47
CA ILE A 184 7.53 11.08 -4.85
C ILE A 184 6.59 10.35 -5.82
N VAL A 185 6.80 9.05 -5.95
CA VAL A 185 5.93 8.11 -6.66
C VAL A 185 5.17 7.29 -5.63
N ARG A 186 3.88 7.06 -5.88
CA ARG A 186 3.05 6.10 -5.15
C ARG A 186 2.32 5.20 -6.14
N PHE A 187 2.26 3.90 -5.86
CA PHE A 187 1.62 2.91 -6.70
C PHE A 187 1.04 1.78 -5.85
N ASP A 188 -0.24 1.46 -6.03
CA ASP A 188 -0.89 0.38 -5.30
C ASP A 188 -0.58 -0.97 -5.97
N LEU A 189 0.02 -1.88 -5.21
CA LEU A 189 0.41 -3.20 -5.69
C LEU A 189 -0.80 -4.12 -5.67
N LYS A 190 -1.27 -4.56 -6.85
CA LYS A 190 -2.48 -5.40 -6.98
C LYS A 190 -2.17 -6.84 -7.40
N GLU A 191 -0.94 -7.11 -7.79
CA GLU A 191 -0.54 -8.36 -8.43
C GLU A 191 0.74 -8.90 -7.81
N GLU A 192 0.88 -10.21 -7.80
CA GLU A 192 2.10 -10.89 -7.35
C GLU A 192 3.11 -11.00 -8.50
N GLY A 193 4.39 -10.98 -8.15
CA GLY A 193 5.49 -11.22 -9.09
C GLY A 193 6.30 -9.98 -9.44
N ASN A 194 6.96 -10.04 -10.60
CA ASN A 194 7.95 -9.06 -11.03
C ASN A 194 7.33 -7.74 -11.47
N HIS A 195 7.61 -6.68 -10.71
CA HIS A 195 7.29 -5.30 -11.06
C HIS A 195 8.55 -4.58 -11.52
N VAL A 196 8.41 -3.65 -12.46
CA VAL A 196 9.51 -2.80 -12.91
C VAL A 196 9.08 -1.34 -12.90
N LEU A 197 9.72 -0.55 -12.05
CA LEU A 197 9.63 0.90 -12.08
C LEU A 197 10.59 1.42 -13.15
N ALA A 198 10.06 2.00 -14.21
CA ALA A 198 10.81 2.64 -15.26
C ALA A 198 10.81 4.16 -15.06
N VAL A 199 11.98 4.76 -14.91
CA VAL A 199 12.12 6.21 -14.75
C VAL A 199 12.89 6.77 -15.93
N THR A 200 12.27 7.70 -16.64
CA THR A 200 12.86 8.44 -17.75
C THR A 200 13.13 9.86 -17.29
N VAL A 201 14.37 10.30 -17.46
CA VAL A 201 14.78 11.67 -17.15
C VAL A 201 15.27 12.32 -18.44
N SER A 202 14.68 13.46 -18.79
CA SER A 202 15.10 14.29 -19.92
C SER A 202 15.50 15.66 -19.43
N TYR A 203 16.56 16.21 -19.99
CA TYR A 203 17.07 17.55 -19.64
C TYR A 203 17.75 18.18 -20.85
N TYR A 204 17.90 19.50 -20.83
CA TYR A 204 18.66 20.26 -21.79
C TYR A 204 20.01 20.63 -21.19
N GLU A 205 21.09 20.25 -21.87
CA GLU A 205 22.45 20.60 -21.49
C GLU A 205 22.92 21.75 -22.38
N ALA A 206 23.19 22.92 -21.78
CA ALA A 206 23.67 24.09 -22.50
C ALA A 206 25.15 24.34 -22.20
N THR A 207 26.00 24.22 -23.23
CA THR A 207 27.39 24.70 -23.22
C THR A 207 27.46 26.12 -23.79
N ALA A 208 28.60 26.80 -23.64
CA ALA A 208 28.78 28.19 -24.07
C ALA A 208 28.43 28.46 -25.55
N THR A 209 28.52 27.44 -26.41
CA THR A 209 28.39 27.58 -27.87
C THR A 209 27.26 26.73 -28.47
N SER A 210 26.65 25.84 -27.70
CA SER A 210 25.64 24.89 -28.19
C SER A 210 24.86 24.28 -27.02
N GLY A 211 23.65 23.80 -27.25
CA GLY A 211 22.96 22.98 -26.27
C GLY A 211 22.19 21.83 -26.89
N ARG A 212 22.04 20.76 -26.12
CA ARG A 212 21.50 19.48 -26.59
C ARG A 212 20.56 18.89 -25.54
N THR A 213 19.41 18.40 -26.00
CA THR A 213 18.52 17.58 -25.16
C THR A 213 19.11 16.19 -24.99
N ARG A 214 19.20 15.75 -23.73
CA ARG A 214 19.68 14.43 -23.34
C ARG A 214 18.60 13.72 -22.55
N THR A 215 18.56 12.40 -22.69
CA THR A 215 17.58 11.56 -22.03
C THR A 215 18.22 10.25 -21.64
N PHE A 216 17.87 9.74 -20.46
CA PHE A 216 18.19 8.38 -20.07
C PHE A 216 17.01 7.75 -19.34
N ARG A 217 16.97 6.42 -19.40
CA ARG A 217 15.95 5.60 -18.75
C ARG A 217 16.62 4.58 -17.85
N LYS A 218 16.19 4.51 -16.59
CA LYS A 218 16.61 3.47 -15.64
C LYS A 218 15.42 2.60 -15.26
N LEU A 219 15.68 1.31 -15.12
CA LEU A 219 14.69 0.30 -14.77
C LEU A 219 15.05 -0.27 -13.40
N TYR A 220 14.09 -0.30 -12.48
CA TYR A 220 14.23 -0.84 -11.13
C TYR A 220 13.26 -1.99 -10.97
N GLN A 221 13.78 -3.21 -10.94
CA GLN A 221 12.98 -4.42 -10.79
C GLN A 221 12.86 -4.81 -9.31
N PHE A 222 11.65 -5.17 -8.89
CA PHE A 222 11.37 -5.72 -7.56
C PHE A 222 10.27 -6.78 -7.65
N ILE A 223 10.17 -7.62 -6.62
CA ILE A 223 9.17 -8.70 -6.54
C ILE A 223 8.13 -8.33 -5.50
N CYS A 224 6.86 -8.46 -5.88
CA CYS A 224 5.73 -8.37 -4.97
C CYS A 224 5.28 -9.77 -4.53
N LYS A 225 5.17 -9.99 -3.22
CA LYS A 225 4.70 -11.24 -2.60
C LYS A 225 3.23 -11.11 -2.17
N ALA A 226 2.54 -12.22 -1.99
CA ALA A 226 1.20 -12.22 -1.39
C ALA A 226 1.25 -11.71 0.06
N SER A 227 0.42 -10.72 0.43
CA SER A 227 0.20 -10.39 1.85
C SER A 227 -0.85 -11.30 2.47
N LEU A 228 -1.94 -11.51 1.72
CA LEU A 228 -3.12 -12.22 2.16
C LEU A 228 -3.60 -13.11 1.03
N ILE A 229 -3.76 -14.40 1.30
CA ILE A 229 -4.38 -15.34 0.36
C ILE A 229 -5.86 -15.47 0.72
N VAL A 230 -6.71 -15.33 -0.30
CA VAL A 230 -8.17 -15.39 -0.15
C VAL A 230 -8.71 -16.59 -0.91
N ARG A 231 -9.34 -17.54 -0.21
CA ARG A 231 -10.02 -18.69 -0.82
C ARG A 231 -11.51 -18.60 -0.53
N THR A 232 -12.33 -18.44 -1.56
CA THR A 232 -13.78 -18.27 -1.41
C THR A 232 -14.55 -19.51 -1.86
N LYS A 233 -15.64 -19.82 -1.18
CA LYS A 233 -16.59 -20.87 -1.55
C LYS A 233 -18.00 -20.37 -1.37
N ALA A 234 -18.85 -20.54 -2.37
CA ALA A 234 -20.25 -20.21 -2.30
C ALA A 234 -21.14 -21.44 -2.48
N GLY A 235 -22.22 -21.52 -1.71
CA GLY A 235 -23.21 -22.60 -1.80
C GLY A 235 -24.62 -22.08 -1.53
N PRO A 236 -25.66 -22.77 -2.04
CA PRO A 236 -27.04 -22.44 -1.71
C PRO A 236 -27.29 -22.60 -0.20
N TYR A 237 -28.07 -21.68 0.38
CA TYR A 237 -28.51 -21.72 1.77
C TYR A 237 -30.01 -21.94 1.85
N GLY A 238 -30.45 -22.92 2.64
CA GLY A 238 -31.85 -23.38 2.67
C GLY A 238 -32.09 -24.62 1.81
N ARG A 239 -33.12 -25.41 2.15
CA ARG A 239 -33.32 -26.74 1.56
C ARG A 239 -33.97 -26.66 0.16
N PRO A 240 -33.56 -27.53 -0.78
CA PRO A 240 -34.29 -27.77 -2.04
C PRO A 240 -35.73 -28.31 -1.86
N THR A 241 -36.14 -28.67 -0.64
CA THR A 241 -37.40 -29.38 -0.34
C THR A 241 -38.63 -28.47 -0.19
N ASP A 242 -38.47 -27.14 -0.19
CA ASP A 242 -39.61 -26.22 -0.13
C ASP A 242 -40.41 -26.14 -1.45
N ILE A 243 -39.91 -26.80 -2.50
CA ILE A 243 -40.60 -26.90 -3.80
C ILE A 243 -41.68 -28.00 -3.79
N ASN A 244 -41.57 -29.01 -2.92
CA ASN A 244 -42.45 -30.20 -2.95
C ASN A 244 -43.33 -30.42 -1.70
N ARG A 245 -43.33 -29.54 -0.70
CA ARG A 245 -44.32 -29.62 0.40
C ARG A 245 -45.64 -28.95 0.01
N ARG A 246 -46.27 -29.45 -1.05
CA ARG A 246 -47.72 -29.29 -1.31
C ARG A 246 -48.48 -30.38 -0.57
N THR A 247 -48.44 -30.38 0.75
CA THR A 247 -49.37 -31.18 1.56
C THR A 247 -49.73 -30.43 2.83
N HIS A 248 -50.90 -29.79 2.78
CA HIS A 248 -51.84 -29.61 3.90
C HIS A 248 -51.25 -29.10 5.23
N ASN A 249 -50.75 -27.87 5.27
CA ASN A 249 -50.92 -27.04 6.47
C ASN A 249 -50.77 -25.56 6.13
N ASN A 250 -51.70 -24.74 6.62
CA ASN A 250 -52.00 -23.39 6.16
C ASN A 250 -51.05 -22.31 6.71
N ASP A 251 -49.78 -22.63 6.98
CA ASP A 251 -48.95 -21.78 7.86
C ASP A 251 -47.44 -21.76 7.56
N ASN A 252 -47.01 -21.77 6.30
CA ASN A 252 -45.60 -21.46 6.00
C ASN A 252 -45.45 -20.67 4.69
N LYS A 253 -45.27 -19.35 4.82
CA LYS A 253 -44.73 -18.49 3.75
C LYS A 253 -43.32 -19.01 3.42
N THR A 254 -43.19 -19.80 2.36
CA THR A 254 -41.89 -20.13 1.79
C THR A 254 -41.25 -18.83 1.31
N ASN A 255 -40.02 -18.56 1.72
CA ASN A 255 -39.32 -17.36 1.31
C ASN A 255 -39.07 -17.42 -0.21
N PRO A 256 -39.60 -16.49 -1.03
CA PRO A 256 -39.44 -16.55 -2.49
C PRO A 256 -38.01 -16.20 -2.93
N TYR A 257 -37.19 -15.63 -2.05
CA TYR A 257 -35.84 -15.18 -2.37
C TYR A 257 -34.84 -16.33 -2.26
N ARG A 258 -34.01 -16.48 -3.30
CA ARG A 258 -32.86 -17.39 -3.24
C ARG A 258 -31.85 -16.87 -2.22
N ARG A 259 -31.21 -17.79 -1.50
CA ARG A 259 -30.19 -17.47 -0.50
C ARG A 259 -28.94 -18.31 -0.73
N TRP A 260 -27.79 -17.75 -0.36
CA TRP A 260 -26.50 -18.40 -0.47
C TRP A 260 -25.65 -18.10 0.76
N VAL A 261 -24.81 -19.06 1.14
CA VAL A 261 -23.68 -18.80 2.03
C VAL A 261 -22.45 -18.58 1.16
N LEU A 262 -21.74 -17.49 1.40
CA LEU A 262 -20.40 -17.27 0.90
C LEU A 262 -19.42 -17.32 2.07
N GLU A 263 -18.51 -18.29 2.02
CA GLU A 263 -17.40 -18.42 2.97
C GLU A 263 -16.13 -17.92 2.30
N ALA A 264 -15.27 -17.24 3.05
CA ALA A 264 -13.92 -16.92 2.61
C ALA A 264 -12.91 -17.24 3.72
N GLN A 265 -11.82 -17.90 3.32
CA GLN A 265 -10.66 -18.16 4.14
C GLN A 265 -9.61 -17.09 3.83
N LEU A 266 -9.19 -16.35 4.85
CA LEU A 266 -8.19 -15.29 4.78
C LEU A 266 -6.94 -15.78 5.49
N GLU A 267 -5.86 -16.01 4.74
CA GLU A 267 -4.58 -16.51 5.28
C GLU A 267 -3.54 -15.41 5.22
N ASN A 268 -2.93 -15.05 6.36
CA ASN A 268 -1.81 -14.11 6.39
C ASN A 268 -0.54 -14.81 5.88
N CYS A 269 -0.07 -14.42 4.70
CA CYS A 269 1.18 -14.93 4.12
C CYS A 269 2.33 -13.91 4.21
N GLY A 270 2.08 -12.77 4.85
CA GLY A 270 3.08 -11.75 5.16
C GLY A 270 4.02 -12.20 6.28
N GLU A 271 5.08 -11.42 6.48
CA GLU A 271 6.03 -11.61 7.58
C GLU A 271 5.58 -10.86 8.86
N ASP A 272 4.67 -9.89 8.72
CA ASP A 272 4.20 -9.04 9.81
C ASP A 272 2.80 -9.46 10.30
N VAL A 273 2.49 -9.13 11.56
CA VAL A 273 1.14 -9.27 12.10
C VAL A 273 0.23 -8.22 11.48
N ILE A 274 -0.98 -8.64 11.09
CA ILE A 274 -2.01 -7.75 10.54
C ILE A 274 -3.28 -7.82 11.38
N GLN A 275 -3.96 -6.69 11.53
CA GLN A 275 -5.30 -6.62 12.05
C GLN A 275 -6.28 -6.33 10.91
N LEU A 276 -7.33 -7.14 10.77
CA LEU A 276 -8.35 -6.91 9.77
C LEU A 276 -9.17 -5.68 10.17
N GLU A 277 -9.20 -4.65 9.34
CA GLU A 277 -10.00 -3.44 9.60
C GLU A 277 -11.38 -3.54 8.94
N ARG A 278 -11.46 -4.16 7.77
CA ARG A 278 -12.69 -4.22 6.99
C ARG A 278 -12.71 -5.46 6.11
N VAL A 279 -13.77 -6.24 6.17
CA VAL A 279 -14.06 -7.30 5.20
C VAL A 279 -15.52 -7.15 4.81
N GLY A 280 -15.78 -6.97 3.52
CA GLY A 280 -17.15 -6.71 3.07
C GLY A 280 -17.34 -6.98 1.58
N LEU A 281 -18.60 -7.17 1.21
CA LEU A 281 -19.00 -7.46 -0.18
C LEU A 281 -19.50 -6.19 -0.85
N ASP A 282 -18.96 -5.91 -2.02
CA ASP A 282 -19.55 -5.01 -2.99
C ASP A 282 -20.38 -5.84 -3.96
N LEU A 283 -21.70 -5.80 -3.82
CA LEU A 283 -22.62 -6.68 -4.51
C LEU A 283 -23.12 -6.11 -5.84
N GLU A 284 -23.42 -7.01 -6.78
CA GLU A 284 -24.23 -6.67 -7.94
C GLU A 284 -25.62 -6.18 -7.52
N PRO A 285 -26.29 -5.34 -8.35
CA PRO A 285 -27.63 -4.88 -8.05
C PRO A 285 -28.60 -6.05 -7.81
N ALA A 286 -29.59 -5.79 -6.96
CA ALA A 286 -30.60 -6.75 -6.52
C ALA A 286 -30.14 -7.85 -5.53
N LEU A 287 -28.90 -7.81 -5.04
CA LEU A 287 -28.46 -8.64 -3.92
C LEU A 287 -28.25 -7.83 -2.64
N ALA A 288 -28.48 -8.47 -1.50
CA ALA A 288 -28.09 -7.99 -0.19
C ALA A 288 -27.30 -9.08 0.54
N TYR A 289 -26.49 -8.68 1.53
CA TYR A 289 -25.83 -9.63 2.41
C TYR A 289 -25.99 -9.26 3.88
N THR A 290 -25.93 -10.29 4.73
CA THR A 290 -25.74 -10.17 6.18
C THR A 290 -24.36 -10.68 6.52
N ASP A 291 -23.60 -9.89 7.25
CA ASP A 291 -22.31 -10.29 7.84
C ASP A 291 -22.55 -11.25 9.01
N CYS A 292 -21.88 -12.40 9.00
CA CYS A 292 -22.01 -13.44 10.04
C CYS A 292 -20.77 -13.57 10.93
N ASN A 293 -19.85 -12.60 10.88
CA ASN A 293 -18.52 -12.66 11.48
C ASN A 293 -18.49 -12.09 12.91
N GLY A 294 -19.49 -11.29 13.31
CA GLY A 294 -19.59 -10.76 14.67
C GLY A 294 -18.58 -9.67 15.03
N TRP A 295 -17.94 -9.05 14.04
CA TRP A 295 -16.89 -8.03 14.22
C TRP A 295 -17.40 -6.60 14.43
N ALA A 296 -18.71 -6.41 14.53
CA ALA A 296 -19.27 -5.10 14.81
C ALA A 296 -18.82 -4.64 16.20
N GLU A 297 -18.31 -3.40 16.29
CA GLU A 297 -18.27 -2.71 17.57
C GLU A 297 -19.71 -2.69 18.10
N ARG A 298 -19.89 -3.03 19.38
CA ARG A 298 -21.12 -2.70 20.09
C ARG A 298 -21.29 -1.19 19.95
N ALA A 299 -22.10 -0.77 18.98
CA ALA A 299 -22.56 0.59 18.90
C ALA A 299 -23.43 0.78 20.14
N ASP A 300 -22.90 1.54 21.10
CA ASP A 300 -23.66 2.02 22.23
C ASP A 300 -24.84 2.84 21.66
N ASP A 301 -26.03 2.27 21.82
CA ASP A 301 -27.35 2.88 21.88
C ASP A 301 -27.63 4.12 21.01
N GLY A 302 -28.42 3.96 19.94
CA GLY A 302 -29.10 5.10 19.31
C GLY A 302 -29.62 4.89 17.90
N SER A 303 -30.79 4.23 17.77
CA SER A 303 -31.76 4.36 16.67
C SER A 303 -31.23 4.84 15.29
N GLY A 304 -30.93 3.90 14.40
CA GLY A 304 -30.64 4.21 12.99
C GLY A 304 -30.82 2.99 12.10
N SER A 305 -32.04 2.77 11.61
CA SER A 305 -32.33 1.88 10.49
C SER A 305 -31.68 2.47 9.23
N GLY A 306 -30.42 2.09 8.98
CA GLY A 306 -29.67 2.48 7.79
C GLY A 306 -29.73 1.37 6.74
N SER A 307 -30.65 1.48 5.79
CA SER A 307 -30.63 0.72 4.55
C SER A 307 -29.32 1.04 3.82
N GLY A 308 -28.40 0.07 3.75
CA GLY A 308 -27.05 0.21 3.19
C GLY A 308 -27.06 0.28 1.66
N GLY A 309 -27.49 1.41 1.11
CA GLY A 309 -27.34 1.77 -0.30
C GLY A 309 -26.49 3.03 -0.42
N GLY A 310 -25.17 2.92 -0.27
CA GLY A 310 -24.25 4.05 -0.39
C GLY A 310 -22.83 3.56 -0.61
N GLY A 311 -22.23 3.97 -1.74
CA GLY A 311 -20.96 3.46 -2.26
C GLY A 311 -19.84 3.33 -1.22
N LEU A 312 -19.33 2.12 -1.09
CA LEU A 312 -18.38 1.66 -0.06
C LEU A 312 -16.93 2.18 -0.23
N PHE A 313 -16.65 3.01 -1.24
CA PHE A 313 -15.27 3.31 -1.70
C PHE A 313 -14.81 4.77 -1.67
N ALA A 314 -15.50 5.67 -0.93
CA ALA A 314 -14.94 6.99 -0.64
C ALA A 314 -13.90 6.90 0.50
N SER A 315 -12.77 7.61 0.36
CA SER A 315 -11.55 7.53 1.19
C SER A 315 -11.76 7.50 2.73
N PRO A 316 -10.91 6.78 3.49
CA PRO A 316 -11.11 6.58 4.92
C PRO A 316 -10.47 7.71 5.74
N SER A 317 -11.26 8.75 6.02
CA SER A 317 -11.04 9.64 7.17
C SER A 317 -12.19 9.48 8.16
N ALA A 318 -12.16 8.40 8.94
CA ALA A 318 -12.91 8.31 10.18
C ALA A 318 -11.93 7.82 11.26
N ARG A 319 -11.79 8.63 12.32
CA ARG A 319 -10.92 8.37 13.49
C ARG A 319 -11.62 7.40 14.43
N MET A 320 -10.89 6.44 15.00
CA MET A 320 -11.38 5.47 15.99
C MET A 320 -10.84 5.82 17.40
N HIS A 321 -11.70 5.71 18.41
CA HIS A 321 -11.32 5.68 19.84
C HIS A 321 -11.05 4.24 20.28
N GLY A 322 -10.07 4.08 21.19
CA GLY A 322 -9.56 2.79 21.62
C GLY A 322 -10.40 2.13 22.72
N SER A 323 -11.28 1.23 22.30
CA SER A 323 -11.68 0.06 23.08
C SER A 323 -11.36 -1.15 22.20
N GLY A 324 -10.71 -2.18 22.76
CA GLY A 324 -10.17 -3.32 22.00
C GLY A 324 -11.15 -3.82 20.94
N SER A 325 -10.87 -3.53 19.67
CA SER A 325 -11.78 -3.82 18.58
C SER A 325 -11.96 -5.34 18.51
N GLY A 326 -13.20 -5.84 18.43
CA GLY A 326 -13.50 -7.26 18.18
C GLY A 326 -13.08 -7.76 16.80
N ARG A 327 -12.07 -7.12 16.21
CA ARG A 327 -11.54 -7.35 14.87
C ARG A 327 -10.35 -8.30 14.97
N PRO A 328 -10.30 -9.36 14.14
CA PRO A 328 -9.25 -10.35 14.21
C PRO A 328 -7.86 -9.77 13.95
N VAL A 329 -6.89 -10.27 14.70
CA VAL A 329 -5.47 -10.06 14.50
C VAL A 329 -4.90 -11.39 14.03
N LEU A 330 -4.18 -11.38 12.92
CA LEU A 330 -3.60 -12.56 12.28
C LEU A 330 -2.07 -12.47 12.30
N HIS A 331 -1.46 -13.41 13.01
CA HIS A 331 -0.02 -13.64 12.93
C HIS A 331 0.37 -14.28 11.58
N PRO A 332 1.64 -14.20 11.18
CA PRO A 332 2.13 -14.90 9.98
C PRO A 332 1.74 -16.38 9.97
N GLY A 333 1.09 -16.81 8.88
CA GLY A 333 0.59 -18.17 8.68
C GLY A 333 -0.78 -18.46 9.31
N GLU A 334 -1.36 -17.53 10.08
CA GLU A 334 -2.70 -17.71 10.65
C GLU A 334 -3.80 -17.49 9.62
N VAL A 335 -4.93 -18.10 9.91
CA VAL A 335 -6.10 -18.15 9.03
C VAL A 335 -7.32 -17.68 9.78
N GLU A 336 -8.06 -16.75 9.19
CA GLU A 336 -9.40 -16.34 9.62
C GLU A 336 -10.45 -16.85 8.63
N GLN A 337 -11.55 -17.39 9.15
CA GLN A 337 -12.70 -17.78 8.33
C GLN A 337 -13.84 -16.78 8.50
N VAL A 338 -14.26 -16.18 7.38
CA VAL A 338 -15.42 -15.29 7.33
C VAL A 338 -16.56 -15.91 6.55
N SER A 339 -17.78 -15.51 6.87
CA SER A 339 -18.98 -15.94 6.18
C SER A 339 -20.00 -14.81 6.02
N PHE A 340 -20.71 -14.86 4.91
CA PHE A 340 -21.76 -13.93 4.53
C PHE A 340 -22.99 -14.72 4.09
N LEU A 341 -24.15 -14.30 4.57
CA LEU A 341 -25.43 -14.78 4.07
C LEU A 341 -25.93 -13.81 3.00
N LEU A 342 -25.98 -14.27 1.75
CA LEU A 342 -26.50 -13.50 0.62
C LEU A 342 -27.96 -13.84 0.38
N GLU A 343 -28.75 -12.83 0.02
CA GLU A 343 -30.16 -12.95 -0.32
C GLU A 343 -30.51 -12.03 -1.49
N GLU A 344 -31.42 -12.49 -2.34
CA GLU A 344 -32.02 -11.64 -3.36
C GLU A 344 -32.96 -10.62 -2.74
N THR A 345 -32.90 -9.39 -3.22
CA THR A 345 -33.84 -8.33 -2.85
C THR A 345 -35.12 -8.37 -3.69
N ALA A 346 -35.08 -9.05 -4.84
CA ALA A 346 -36.22 -9.27 -5.73
C ALA A 346 -36.19 -10.71 -6.28
N PRO A 347 -37.31 -11.43 -6.34
CA PRO A 347 -37.29 -12.85 -6.70
C PRO A 347 -36.75 -13.07 -8.12
N GLY A 348 -35.75 -13.93 -8.25
CA GLY A 348 -35.18 -14.29 -9.56
C GLY A 348 -34.17 -13.27 -10.12
N LEU A 349 -33.80 -12.25 -9.35
CA LEU A 349 -32.76 -11.28 -9.70
C LEU A 349 -31.58 -11.34 -8.71
N PRO A 350 -30.33 -11.24 -9.19
CA PRO A 350 -29.94 -11.06 -10.60
C PRO A 350 -30.11 -12.35 -11.42
N PRO A 351 -30.37 -12.23 -12.74
CA PRO A 351 -30.38 -13.38 -13.61
C PRO A 351 -28.95 -13.94 -13.76
N PRO A 352 -28.79 -15.24 -14.04
CA PRO A 352 -27.49 -15.78 -14.43
C PRO A 352 -26.97 -15.08 -15.69
N ASP A 353 -25.65 -14.97 -15.81
CA ASP A 353 -24.99 -14.54 -17.04
C ASP A 353 -25.16 -15.59 -18.17
N ASP A 354 -24.64 -15.28 -19.36
CA ASP A 354 -24.72 -16.15 -20.54
C ASP A 354 -24.06 -17.53 -20.32
N SER A 355 -23.19 -17.67 -19.30
CA SER A 355 -22.56 -18.94 -18.92
C SER A 355 -23.39 -19.75 -17.91
N GLY A 356 -24.53 -19.22 -17.46
CA GLY A 356 -25.35 -19.79 -16.40
C GLY A 356 -24.77 -19.57 -15.00
N ARG A 357 -23.83 -18.63 -14.85
CA ARG A 357 -23.24 -18.26 -13.55
C ARG A 357 -24.01 -17.07 -12.97
N LEU A 358 -24.41 -17.18 -11.71
CA LEU A 358 -24.95 -16.07 -10.95
C LEU A 358 -23.78 -15.34 -10.28
N VAL A 359 -23.57 -14.09 -10.65
CA VAL A 359 -22.51 -13.23 -10.13
C VAL A 359 -23.02 -12.51 -8.88
N PHE A 360 -22.25 -12.59 -7.80
CA PHE A 360 -22.58 -11.92 -6.55
C PHE A 360 -21.99 -10.52 -6.45
N GLY A 361 -20.72 -10.36 -6.88
CA GLY A 361 -19.98 -9.13 -6.64
C GLY A 361 -18.51 -9.40 -6.30
N VAL A 362 -17.88 -8.53 -5.51
CA VAL A 362 -16.47 -8.59 -5.14
C VAL A 362 -16.31 -8.54 -3.62
N LEU A 363 -15.38 -9.32 -3.08
CA LEU A 363 -14.98 -9.22 -1.67
C LEU A 363 -13.80 -8.24 -1.55
N GLY A 364 -13.98 -7.20 -0.73
CA GLY A 364 -12.94 -6.26 -0.35
C GLY A 364 -12.43 -6.54 1.06
N ILE A 365 -11.11 -6.55 1.23
CA ILE A 365 -10.42 -6.76 2.51
C ILE A 365 -9.45 -5.61 2.75
N GLY A 366 -9.60 -4.90 3.85
CA GLY A 366 -8.66 -3.90 4.34
C GLY A 366 -8.06 -4.34 5.67
N TRP A 367 -6.76 -4.12 5.85
CA TRP A 367 -6.04 -4.44 7.07
C TRP A 367 -5.06 -3.35 7.45
N ARG A 368 -4.59 -3.45 8.70
CA ARG A 368 -3.56 -2.60 9.28
C ARG A 368 -2.46 -3.46 9.88
N GLY A 369 -1.20 -3.21 9.52
CA GLY A 369 -0.06 -3.82 10.18
C GLY A 369 0.23 -3.17 11.54
N GLU A 370 1.12 -3.80 12.32
CA GLU A 370 1.51 -3.38 13.68
C GLU A 370 1.81 -1.88 13.81
N MET A 371 2.45 -1.30 12.78
CA MET A 371 2.90 0.10 12.79
C MET A 371 1.97 1.07 12.07
N GLY A 372 0.74 0.64 11.77
CA GLY A 372 -0.26 1.47 11.11
C GLY A 372 -0.16 1.57 9.60
N ASN A 373 0.69 0.74 8.98
CA ASN A 373 0.63 0.51 7.54
C ASN A 373 -0.72 -0.07 7.19
N ARG A 374 -1.38 0.49 6.17
CA ARG A 374 -2.64 -0.03 5.66
C ARG A 374 -2.41 -0.81 4.39
N GLY A 375 -3.13 -1.92 4.25
CA GLY A 375 -3.23 -2.66 3.01
C GLY A 375 -4.68 -2.88 2.62
N TYR A 376 -4.92 -3.08 1.34
CA TYR A 376 -6.24 -3.38 0.79
C TYR A 376 -6.14 -4.35 -0.38
N LEU A 377 -6.99 -5.38 -0.37
CA LEU A 377 -7.12 -6.38 -1.41
C LEU A 377 -8.58 -6.50 -1.84
N SER A 378 -8.80 -6.73 -3.13
CA SER A 378 -10.12 -7.07 -3.66
C SER A 378 -10.03 -8.35 -4.49
N THR A 379 -11.01 -9.24 -4.35
CA THR A 379 -11.10 -10.43 -5.19
C THR A 379 -11.56 -10.09 -6.61
N GLY A 380 -11.50 -11.06 -7.52
CA GLY A 380 -12.30 -11.01 -8.74
C GLY A 380 -13.80 -11.18 -8.46
N LYS A 381 -14.62 -11.13 -9.52
CA LYS A 381 -16.08 -11.36 -9.42
C LYS A 381 -16.38 -12.76 -8.87
N LEU A 382 -16.98 -12.79 -7.69
CA LEU A 382 -17.49 -13.97 -6.99
C LEU A 382 -18.87 -14.35 -7.55
N GLY A 383 -19.22 -15.62 -7.43
CA GLY A 383 -20.46 -16.13 -7.99
C GLY A 383 -20.54 -17.65 -7.91
N THR A 384 -21.73 -18.19 -8.17
CA THR A 384 -21.98 -19.63 -8.20
C THR A 384 -22.69 -20.04 -9.49
N ARG A 385 -22.67 -21.33 -9.84
CA ARG A 385 -23.46 -21.82 -10.96
C ARG A 385 -24.94 -21.85 -10.57
N SER A 386 -25.81 -21.37 -11.46
CA SER A 386 -27.25 -21.48 -11.25
C SER A 386 -27.64 -22.96 -11.19
N LEU A 387 -28.37 -23.35 -10.13
CA LEU A 387 -28.93 -24.70 -9.98
C LEU A 387 -30.29 -24.86 -10.67
N LEU A 388 -30.80 -23.81 -11.33
CA LEU A 388 -32.04 -23.88 -12.09
C LEU A 388 -31.80 -24.60 -13.42
N ARG A 389 -32.22 -25.85 -13.50
CA ARG A 389 -32.65 -26.52 -14.72
C ARG A 389 -34.16 -26.71 -14.66
#